data_AF-A0A2K8Z0V3-F1
#
_entry.id   AF-A0A2K8Z0V3-F1
#
_cell.length_a   1.000
_cell.length_b   1.000
_cell.length_c   1.000
_cell.angle_alpha   90.00
_cell.angle_beta   90.00
_cell.angle_gamma   90.00
#
_symmetry.space_group_name_H-M   'P 1'
#
loop_
_entity.id
_entity.type
_entity.pdbx_description
1 polymer ?
#
loop_
_entity_poly.entity_id
_entity_poly.type
_entity_poly.pdbx_seq_one_letter_code
_entity_poly.pdbx_strand_id
1 'polypeptide(L)'
;MTKKQTISTLASGQTKYVAYYRVSIRAQGDSGLGLEAQRSSVAGYVKGSDRRAVILAEFTEIESSKNNQRVKLAEAIDRAKKENAMLVIAKLDPLSRNASFIFTLRDSGVNFQCVDMPDANTLTIGIFATLAQHERELISSRTKAALQAKIAQGATLGKPENMTFEAQAKGAAANRQRAIDNPESRKAEGLAKELRRGRKTYTEIADKLN
;
A
#
# COMPACT_ATOMS: atom_id res chain seq x y z
N MET A 1 44.68 0.37 -0.65
CA MET A 1 44.31 1.62 0.04
C MET A 1 43.40 2.44 -0.87
N THR A 2 42.53 3.32 -0.31
CA THR A 2 41.48 4.15 -0.98
C THR A 2 40.28 3.37 -1.53
N LYS A 3 39.00 3.67 -1.21
CA LYS A 3 38.37 4.92 -0.76
C LYS A 3 37.43 4.67 0.44
N LYS A 4 37.59 5.49 1.49
CA LYS A 4 36.62 5.67 2.56
C LYS A 4 35.28 6.09 1.94
N GLN A 5 34.22 5.35 2.19
CA GLN A 5 32.85 5.84 2.00
C GLN A 5 32.60 6.94 3.03
N THR A 6 32.40 8.14 2.52
CA THR A 6 32.09 9.35 3.28
C THR A 6 30.71 9.20 3.91
N ILE A 7 30.67 8.76 5.17
CA ILE A 7 29.51 9.00 6.02
C ILE A 7 29.52 10.50 6.30
N SER A 8 28.69 11.24 5.56
CA SER A 8 28.47 12.66 5.77
C SER A 8 27.86 12.86 7.16
N THR A 9 28.69 13.34 8.09
CA THR A 9 28.27 13.79 9.41
C THR A 9 27.39 15.03 9.25
N LEU A 10 26.08 14.83 9.16
CA LEU A 10 25.10 15.93 9.06
C LEU A 10 24.92 16.62 10.42
N ALA A 11 24.94 17.95 10.40
CA ALA A 11 24.90 18.83 11.56
C ALA A 11 23.60 18.70 12.39
N SER A 12 23.73 18.76 13.71
CA SER A 12 22.74 18.48 14.76
C SER A 12 21.58 19.49 14.91
N GLY A 13 21.11 20.10 13.81
CA GLY A 13 20.03 21.09 13.85
C GLY A 13 19.28 21.26 12.53
N GLN A 14 19.29 20.26 11.65
CA GLN A 14 18.58 20.30 10.37
C GLN A 14 17.32 19.45 10.45
N THR A 15 16.19 20.02 10.03
CA THR A 15 14.94 19.25 9.88
C THR A 15 15.07 18.30 8.69
N LYS A 16 14.95 17.00 8.94
CA LYS A 16 15.13 15.95 7.94
C LYS A 16 13.78 15.55 7.36
N TYR A 17 13.73 15.43 6.04
CA TYR A 17 12.52 15.02 5.33
C TYR A 17 12.77 13.79 4.44
N VAL A 18 11.75 12.95 4.30
CA VAL A 18 11.68 11.90 3.28
C VAL A 18 10.46 12.20 2.42
N ALA A 19 10.63 12.32 1.11
CA ALA A 19 9.53 12.65 0.21
C ALA A 19 8.91 11.40 -0.40
N TYR A 20 7.59 11.35 -0.45
CA TYR A 20 6.81 10.31 -1.11
C TYR A 20 5.90 10.91 -2.18
N TYR A 21 6.04 10.40 -3.40
CA TYR A 21 5.29 10.78 -4.58
C TYR A 21 4.51 9.61 -5.13
N ARG A 22 3.37 9.89 -5.75
CA ARG A 22 2.55 8.87 -6.43
C ARG A 22 2.15 9.34 -7.81
N VAL A 23 2.31 8.46 -8.79
CA VAL A 23 1.86 8.68 -10.17
C VAL A 23 1.17 7.43 -10.69
N SER A 24 0.12 7.62 -11.49
CA SER A 24 -0.47 6.51 -12.25
C SER A 24 0.25 6.38 -13.59
N ILE A 25 0.32 5.16 -14.12
CA ILE A 25 0.95 4.89 -15.44
C ILE A 25 0.32 5.77 -16.54
N ARG A 26 -0.99 6.06 -16.46
CA ARG A 26 -1.68 6.96 -17.39
C ARG A 26 -1.20 8.41 -17.26
N ALA A 27 -1.04 8.90 -16.03
CA ALA A 27 -0.56 10.26 -15.77
C ALA A 27 0.92 10.48 -16.16
N GLN A 28 1.72 9.41 -16.21
CA GLN A 28 3.10 9.46 -16.68
C GLN A 28 3.19 9.56 -18.22
N GLY A 29 2.18 9.03 -18.94
CA GLY A 29 2.10 9.09 -20.41
C GLY A 29 1.62 10.43 -20.97
N ASP A 30 0.80 11.18 -20.24
CA ASP A 30 0.17 12.39 -20.79
C ASP A 30 1.02 13.67 -20.67
N SER A 31 2.07 13.73 -19.83
CA SER A 31 2.96 14.92 -19.79
C SER A 31 4.11 14.94 -18.77
N GLY A 32 4.18 14.06 -17.77
CA GLY A 32 5.20 14.16 -16.70
C GLY A 32 5.03 15.35 -15.73
N LEU A 33 4.24 16.36 -16.11
CA LEU A 33 3.91 17.57 -15.35
C LEU A 33 3.32 17.29 -13.96
N GLY A 34 2.61 16.17 -13.80
CA GLY A 34 2.00 15.79 -12.51
C GLY A 34 3.04 15.45 -11.42
N LEU A 35 4.19 14.89 -11.79
CA LEU A 35 5.27 14.58 -10.84
C LEU A 35 6.13 15.81 -10.55
N GLU A 36 6.42 16.62 -11.57
CA GLU A 36 7.17 17.86 -11.41
C GLU A 36 6.42 18.87 -10.54
N ALA A 37 5.10 19.00 -10.72
CA ALA A 37 4.27 19.82 -9.85
C ALA A 37 4.33 19.34 -8.39
N GLN A 38 4.23 18.02 -8.17
CA GLN A 38 4.36 17.43 -6.83
C GLN A 38 5.73 17.70 -6.20
N ARG A 39 6.82 17.51 -6.96
CA ARG A 39 8.19 17.81 -6.53
C ARG A 39 8.37 19.28 -6.18
N SER A 40 7.81 20.17 -7.00
CA SER A 40 7.86 21.63 -6.77
C SER A 40 7.11 22.02 -5.50
N SER A 41 5.91 21.48 -5.27
CA SER A 41 5.14 21.71 -4.05
C SER A 41 5.88 21.21 -2.79
N VAL A 42 6.45 20.01 -2.83
CA VAL A 42 7.25 19.47 -1.72
C VAL A 42 8.50 20.32 -1.47
N ALA A 43 9.23 20.67 -2.52
CA ALA A 43 10.42 21.52 -2.39
C ALA A 43 10.09 22.91 -1.82
N GLY A 44 8.95 23.48 -2.23
CA GLY A 44 8.42 24.74 -1.69
C GLY A 44 8.09 24.62 -0.19
N TYR A 45 7.37 23.57 0.20
CA TYR A 45 7.04 23.30 1.61
C TYR A 45 8.29 23.12 2.47
N VAL A 46 9.24 22.29 2.04
CA VAL A 46 10.48 22.02 2.79
C VAL A 46 11.28 23.30 2.97
N LYS A 47 11.48 24.10 1.92
CA LYS A 47 12.19 25.39 2.00
C LYS A 47 11.46 26.43 2.87
N GLY A 48 10.13 26.41 2.86
CA GLY A 48 9.30 27.29 3.67
C GLY A 48 9.31 26.92 5.16
N SER A 49 9.49 25.64 5.48
CA SER A 49 9.48 25.13 6.86
C SER A 49 10.76 25.49 7.64
N ASP A 50 11.93 25.32 7.03
CA ASP A 50 13.23 25.62 7.62
C ASP A 50 14.26 25.77 6.49
N ARG A 51 15.06 26.85 6.52
CA ARG A 51 16.09 27.11 5.51
C ARG A 51 17.22 26.06 5.52
N ARG A 52 17.35 25.31 6.61
CA ARG A 52 18.34 24.23 6.76
C ARG A 52 17.73 22.84 6.56
N ALA A 53 16.47 22.76 6.17
CA ALA A 53 15.82 21.50 5.92
C ALA A 53 16.43 20.76 4.72
N VAL A 54 16.52 19.43 4.82
CA VAL A 54 17.08 18.58 3.78
C VAL A 54 16.16 17.39 3.49
N ILE A 55 15.93 17.12 2.21
CA ILE A 55 15.29 15.90 1.74
C ILE A 55 16.36 14.81 1.64
N LEU A 56 16.27 13.80 2.50
CA LEU A 56 17.24 12.70 2.56
C LEU A 56 17.03 11.64 1.47
N ALA A 57 15.77 11.40 1.12
CA ALA A 57 15.39 10.39 0.16
C ALA A 57 14.05 10.74 -0.47
N GLU A 58 13.87 10.28 -1.71
CA GLU A 58 12.63 10.42 -2.46
C GLU A 58 12.16 9.06 -2.95
N PHE A 59 10.90 8.75 -2.72
CA PHE A 59 10.26 7.52 -3.15
C PHE A 59 9.11 7.84 -4.08
N THR A 60 9.09 7.23 -5.25
CA THR A 60 8.01 7.40 -6.23
C THR A 60 7.30 6.08 -6.44
N GLU A 61 6.01 6.04 -6.11
CA GLU A 61 5.15 4.89 -6.36
C GLU A 61 4.47 5.03 -7.72
N ILE A 62 4.62 4.02 -8.56
CA ILE A 62 4.01 3.96 -9.90
C ILE A 62 2.86 2.95 -9.85
N GLU A 63 1.62 3.44 -9.79
CA GLU A 63 0.45 2.58 -9.74
C GLU A 63 0.04 2.08 -11.13
N SER A 64 0.01 0.76 -11.28
CA SER A 64 -0.76 0.08 -12.32
C SER A 64 -2.13 -0.32 -11.77
N SER A 65 -3.18 -0.23 -12.59
CA SER A 65 -4.55 -0.60 -12.20
C SER A 65 -4.72 -2.04 -11.70
N LYS A 66 -3.69 -2.89 -11.86
CA LYS A 66 -3.71 -4.33 -11.53
C LYS A 66 -2.97 -4.71 -10.25
N ASN A 67 -2.07 -3.88 -9.72
CA ASN A 67 -1.25 -4.27 -8.57
C ASN A 67 -1.05 -3.08 -7.63
N ASN A 68 -1.64 -3.17 -6.44
CA ASN A 68 -1.68 -2.10 -5.43
C ASN A 68 -0.70 -2.36 -4.27
N GLN A 69 0.35 -3.15 -4.52
CA GLN A 69 1.38 -3.44 -3.51
C GLN A 69 2.27 -2.20 -3.37
N ARG A 70 2.00 -1.42 -2.32
CA ARG A 70 2.65 -0.14 -2.01
C ARG A 70 4.04 -0.33 -1.40
N VAL A 71 4.94 -0.95 -2.16
CA VAL A 71 6.29 -1.30 -1.69
C VAL A 71 7.10 -0.03 -1.40
N LYS A 72 6.95 1.03 -2.22
CA LYS A 72 7.72 2.27 -2.05
C LYS A 72 7.26 3.09 -0.86
N LEU A 73 5.99 3.01 -0.49
CA LEU A 73 5.51 3.62 0.75
C LEU A 73 6.14 2.95 1.98
N ALA A 74 6.22 1.62 2.01
CA ALA A 74 6.82 0.90 3.12
C ALA A 74 8.32 1.23 3.26
N GLU A 75 9.05 1.30 2.14
CA GLU A 75 10.45 1.75 2.11
C GLU A 75 10.60 3.19 2.62
N ALA A 76 9.69 4.10 2.24
CA ALA A 76 9.70 5.49 2.70
C ALA A 76 9.47 5.62 4.20
N ILE A 77 8.51 4.87 4.75
CA ILE A 77 8.23 4.81 6.20
C ILE A 77 9.43 4.27 6.96
N ASP A 78 10.02 3.16 6.50
CA ASP A 78 11.20 2.56 7.14
C ASP A 78 12.40 3.52 7.12
N ARG A 79 12.63 4.21 6.01
CA ARG A 79 13.67 5.23 5.90
C ARG A 79 13.42 6.42 6.84
N ALA A 80 12.19 6.91 6.90
CA ALA A 80 11.81 8.02 7.78
C ALA A 80 12.04 7.66 9.26
N LYS A 81 11.69 6.43 9.67
CA LYS A 81 11.96 5.93 11.03
C LYS A 81 13.44 5.87 11.36
N LYS A 82 14.24 5.26 10.47
CA LYS A 82 15.68 5.07 10.68
C LYS A 82 16.44 6.39 10.82
N GLU A 83 16.03 7.41 10.07
CA GLU A 83 16.70 8.70 10.01
C GLU A 83 16.12 9.74 10.99
N ASN A 84 15.06 9.37 11.72
CA ASN A 84 14.21 10.27 12.52
C ASN A 84 13.76 11.51 11.71
N ALA A 85 13.29 11.24 10.50
CA ALA A 85 12.87 12.25 9.52
C ALA A 85 11.34 12.32 9.41
N MET A 86 10.83 13.49 9.03
CA MET A 86 9.41 13.67 8.75
C MET A 86 9.08 13.20 7.33
N LEU A 87 8.06 12.38 7.17
CA LEU A 87 7.59 11.90 5.88
C LEU A 87 6.69 12.96 5.22
N VAL A 88 7.09 13.49 4.07
CA VAL A 88 6.31 14.48 3.32
C VAL A 88 5.64 13.80 2.14
N ILE A 89 4.31 13.89 2.09
CA ILE A 89 3.48 13.31 1.04
C ILE A 89 2.98 14.45 0.16
N ALA A 90 3.29 14.40 -1.13
CA ALA A 90 2.99 15.51 -2.03
C ALA A 90 1.49 15.71 -2.27
N LYS A 91 0.73 14.61 -2.40
CA LYS A 91 -0.71 14.65 -2.65
C LYS A 91 -1.41 13.39 -2.17
N LEU A 92 -2.57 13.55 -1.52
CA LEU A 92 -3.52 12.49 -1.26
C LEU A 92 -4.45 12.31 -2.48
N ASP A 93 -4.65 11.07 -2.90
CA ASP A 93 -5.45 10.78 -4.09
C ASP A 93 -6.96 10.98 -3.85
N PRO A 94 -7.70 11.63 -4.78
CA PRO A 94 -9.11 11.97 -4.57
C PRO A 94 -10.05 10.75 -4.46
N LEU A 95 -9.72 9.65 -5.14
CA LEU A 95 -10.54 8.42 -5.16
C LEU A 95 -10.37 7.57 -3.90
N SER A 96 -9.42 7.92 -3.04
CA SER A 96 -9.28 7.36 -1.71
C SER A 96 -8.31 8.26 -0.92
N ARG A 97 -8.80 9.18 -0.07
CA ARG A 97 -9.13 8.86 1.34
C ARG A 97 -8.95 7.37 1.72
N ASN A 98 -7.84 6.76 1.36
CA ASN A 98 -7.66 5.33 1.52
C ASN A 98 -7.44 5.10 3.01
N ALA A 99 -8.50 4.74 3.72
CA ALA A 99 -8.47 4.56 5.17
C ALA A 99 -7.27 3.69 5.57
N SER A 100 -6.96 2.65 4.79
CA SER A 100 -5.80 1.79 5.01
C SER A 100 -4.45 2.51 4.89
N PHE A 101 -4.29 3.48 3.97
CA PHE A 101 -3.09 4.30 3.84
C PHE A 101 -2.89 5.13 5.10
N ILE A 102 -3.95 5.81 5.51
CA ILE A 102 -3.97 6.63 6.71
C ILE A 102 -3.72 5.81 7.96
N PHE A 103 -4.39 4.66 8.11
CA PHE A 103 -4.16 3.75 9.24
C PHE A 103 -2.74 3.21 9.23
N THR A 104 -2.18 2.86 8.06
CA THR A 104 -0.78 2.42 7.98
C THR A 104 0.18 3.52 8.43
N LEU A 105 -0.05 4.78 8.05
CA LEU A 105 0.76 5.90 8.52
C LEU A 105 0.61 6.12 10.02
N ARG A 106 -0.62 6.10 10.55
CA ARG A 106 -0.91 6.21 11.98
C ARG A 106 -0.24 5.09 12.78
N ASP A 107 -0.46 3.84 12.38
CA ASP A 107 0.07 2.64 13.04
C ASP A 107 1.59 2.55 12.92
N SER A 108 2.17 3.16 11.87
CA SER A 108 3.62 3.25 11.75
C SER A 108 4.24 4.16 12.80
N GLY A 109 3.53 5.14 13.36
CA GLY A 109 4.09 6.08 14.33
C GLY A 109 5.14 7.04 13.75
N VAL A 110 5.19 7.18 12.42
CA VAL A 110 6.03 8.19 11.74
C VAL A 110 5.34 9.55 11.77
N ASN A 111 6.12 10.61 12.00
CA ASN A 111 5.65 11.96 11.77
C ASN A 111 5.54 12.20 10.26
N PHE A 112 4.35 12.56 9.79
CA PHE A 112 4.13 12.84 8.38
C PHE A 112 3.34 14.12 8.17
N GLN A 113 3.54 14.72 7.00
CA GLN A 113 2.83 15.91 6.56
C GLN A 113 2.36 15.71 5.12
N CYS A 114 1.09 16.03 4.87
CA CYS A 114 0.55 16.15 3.52
C CYS A 114 0.68 17.60 3.04
N VAL A 115 1.33 17.82 1.89
CA VAL A 115 1.57 19.18 1.37
C VAL A 115 0.28 19.81 0.82
N ASP A 116 -0.60 18.99 0.25
CA ASP A 116 -1.91 19.40 -0.25
C ASP A 116 -2.93 19.65 0.87
N MET A 117 -2.64 19.20 2.10
CA MET A 117 -3.48 19.42 3.27
C MET A 117 -2.60 19.75 4.49
N PRO A 118 -2.12 21.01 4.60
CA PRO A 118 -1.21 21.44 5.67
C PRO A 118 -1.78 21.21 7.07
N ASP A 119 -3.10 21.36 7.26
CA ASP A 119 -3.78 21.22 8.56
C ASP A 119 -4.16 19.76 8.91
N ALA A 120 -3.65 18.78 8.16
CA ALA A 120 -3.95 17.36 8.37
C ALA A 120 -3.27 16.81 9.64
N ASN A 121 -3.82 17.13 10.80
CA ASN A 121 -3.44 16.51 12.06
C ASN A 121 -3.99 15.07 12.17
N THR A 122 -3.50 14.30 13.14
CA THR A 122 -3.90 12.88 13.34
C THR A 122 -5.42 12.69 13.49
N LEU A 123 -6.13 13.65 14.10
CA LEU A 123 -7.59 13.61 14.28
C LEU A 123 -8.32 13.77 12.95
N THR A 124 -8.03 14.85 12.22
CA THR A 124 -8.59 15.16 10.90
C THR A 124 -8.40 13.99 9.94
N ILE A 125 -7.22 13.40 9.98
CA ILE A 125 -6.85 12.23 9.21
C ILE A 125 -7.70 11.00 9.58
N GLY A 126 -7.90 10.74 10.88
CA GLY A 126 -8.77 9.66 11.35
C GLY A 126 -10.22 9.82 10.88
N ILE A 127 -10.76 11.03 10.91
CA ILE A 127 -12.12 11.34 10.42
C ILE A 127 -12.21 11.09 8.91
N PHE A 128 -11.21 11.48 8.13
CA PHE A 128 -11.20 11.20 6.69
C PHE A 128 -11.15 9.71 6.38
N ALA A 129 -10.38 8.94 7.17
CA ALA A 129 -10.33 7.49 7.03
C ALA A 129 -11.70 6.84 7.31
N THR A 130 -12.41 7.24 8.37
CA THR A 130 -13.73 6.68 8.67
C THR A 130 -14.77 7.04 7.62
N LEU A 131 -14.79 8.29 7.16
CA LEU A 131 -15.71 8.73 6.10
C LEU A 131 -15.51 7.93 4.81
N ALA A 132 -14.27 7.63 4.45
CA ALA A 132 -13.99 6.91 3.22
C ALA A 132 -14.23 5.41 3.32
N GLN A 133 -14.02 4.83 4.50
CA GLN A 133 -14.45 3.47 4.77
C GLN A 133 -15.97 3.36 4.63
N HIS A 134 -16.72 4.32 5.17
CA HIS A 134 -18.17 4.37 5.03
C HIS A 134 -18.62 4.50 3.56
N GLU A 135 -17.97 5.39 2.79
CA GLU A 135 -18.25 5.53 1.36
C GLU A 135 -18.01 4.22 0.58
N ARG A 136 -16.93 3.51 0.89
CA ARG A 136 -16.62 2.21 0.29
C ARG A 136 -17.68 1.16 0.62
N GLU A 137 -18.15 1.13 1.86
CA GLU A 137 -19.23 0.25 2.29
C GLU A 137 -20.54 0.56 1.58
N LEU A 138 -20.88 1.85 1.41
CA LEU A 138 -22.05 2.29 0.66
C LEU A 138 -21.98 1.91 -0.82
N ILE A 139 -20.82 2.05 -1.47
CA ILE A 139 -20.64 1.61 -2.86
C ILE A 139 -20.83 0.09 -2.96
N SER A 140 -20.25 -0.66 -2.01
CA SER A 140 -20.41 -2.11 -1.96
C SER A 140 -21.87 -2.51 -1.78
N SER A 141 -22.58 -1.89 -0.83
CA SER A 141 -23.99 -2.20 -0.55
C SER A 141 -24.89 -1.87 -1.74
N ARG A 142 -24.70 -0.72 -2.38
CA ARG A 142 -25.42 -0.32 -3.60
C ARG A 142 -25.16 -1.27 -4.76
N THR A 143 -23.90 -1.67 -4.95
CA THR A 143 -23.54 -2.62 -6.02
C THR A 143 -24.20 -3.98 -5.79
N LYS A 144 -24.18 -4.50 -4.54
CA LYS A 144 -24.85 -5.74 -4.18
C LYS A 144 -26.36 -5.65 -4.41
N ALA A 145 -27.00 -4.57 -3.98
CA ALA A 145 -28.42 -4.34 -4.20
C ALA A 145 -28.78 -4.28 -5.69
N ALA A 146 -27.99 -3.56 -6.50
CA ALA A 146 -28.17 -3.49 -7.95
C ALA A 146 -28.00 -4.86 -8.62
N LEU A 147 -27.00 -5.66 -8.21
CA LEU A 147 -26.80 -7.02 -8.73
C LEU A 147 -27.97 -7.93 -8.37
N GLN A 148 -28.49 -7.86 -7.14
CA GLN A 148 -29.66 -8.64 -6.72
C GLN A 148 -30.90 -8.29 -7.52
N ALA A 149 -31.17 -6.99 -7.72
CA ALA A 149 -32.28 -6.55 -8.57
C ALA A 149 -32.12 -7.06 -10.01
N LYS A 150 -30.89 -7.04 -10.55
CA LYS A 150 -30.60 -7.53 -11.90
C LYS A 150 -30.81 -9.05 -12.03
N ILE A 151 -30.42 -9.83 -11.01
CA ILE A 151 -30.70 -11.28 -10.94
C ILE A 151 -32.21 -11.52 -10.90
N ALA A 152 -32.96 -10.76 -10.09
CA ALA A 152 -34.41 -10.87 -9.99
C ALA A 152 -35.12 -10.54 -11.32
N GLN A 153 -34.52 -9.68 -12.15
CA GLN A 153 -34.95 -9.40 -13.53
C GLN A 153 -34.54 -10.49 -14.55
N GLY A 154 -33.95 -11.59 -14.10
CA GLY A 154 -33.56 -12.72 -14.94
C GLY A 154 -32.17 -12.62 -15.57
N ALA A 155 -31.34 -11.67 -15.17
CA ALA A 155 -29.98 -11.58 -15.70
C ALA A 155 -29.05 -12.63 -15.08
N THR A 156 -28.38 -13.41 -15.93
CA THR A 156 -27.31 -14.31 -15.50
C THR A 156 -26.04 -13.51 -15.23
N LEU A 157 -25.47 -13.66 -14.04
CA LEU A 157 -24.18 -13.07 -13.69
C LEU A 157 -23.02 -13.99 -14.09
N GLY A 158 -21.90 -13.38 -14.47
CA GLY A 158 -20.71 -14.11 -14.92
C GLY A 158 -20.73 -14.46 -16.41
N LYS A 159 -19.67 -15.12 -16.87
CA LYS A 159 -19.52 -15.63 -18.23
C LYS A 159 -18.97 -17.06 -18.16
N PRO A 160 -19.82 -18.09 -18.03
CA PRO A 160 -19.39 -19.49 -17.91
C PRO A 160 -18.50 -19.94 -19.07
N GLU A 161 -18.71 -19.37 -20.26
CA GLU A 161 -17.88 -19.56 -21.47
C GLU A 161 -16.39 -19.28 -21.23
N ASN A 162 -16.06 -18.40 -20.28
CA ASN A 162 -14.67 -18.07 -19.94
C ASN A 162 -14.01 -19.13 -19.03
N MET A 163 -14.73 -20.13 -18.51
CA MET A 163 -14.19 -21.24 -17.70
C MET A 163 -13.67 -22.38 -18.58
N THR A 164 -12.82 -22.06 -19.56
CA THR A 164 -12.13 -23.07 -20.37
C THR A 164 -11.18 -23.93 -19.52
N PHE A 165 -10.81 -25.11 -20.01
CA PHE A 165 -9.82 -25.97 -19.34
C PHE A 165 -8.51 -25.22 -19.05
N GLU A 166 -8.04 -24.40 -20.00
CA GLU A 166 -6.87 -23.55 -19.81
C GLU A 166 -7.05 -22.51 -18.70
N ALA A 167 -8.22 -21.86 -18.63
CA ALA A 167 -8.52 -20.88 -17.59
C ALA A 167 -8.56 -21.54 -16.20
N GLN A 168 -9.14 -22.74 -16.10
CA GLN A 168 -9.17 -23.52 -14.86
C GLN A 168 -7.77 -23.98 -14.44
N ALA A 169 -6.97 -24.51 -15.37
CA ALA A 169 -5.59 -24.91 -15.12
C ALA A 169 -4.73 -23.73 -14.65
N LYS A 170 -4.88 -22.56 -15.30
CA LYS A 170 -4.20 -21.32 -14.92
C LYS A 170 -4.63 -20.84 -13.53
N GLY A 171 -5.93 -20.92 -13.22
CA GLY A 171 -6.46 -20.60 -11.89
C GLY A 171 -5.90 -21.50 -10.80
N ALA A 172 -5.88 -22.81 -11.04
CA ALA A 172 -5.31 -23.79 -10.12
C ALA A 172 -3.80 -23.58 -9.91
N ALA A 173 -3.05 -23.33 -10.98
CA ALA A 173 -1.63 -23.03 -10.91
C ALA A 173 -1.36 -21.74 -10.11
N ALA A 174 -2.11 -20.67 -10.39
CA ALA A 174 -1.99 -19.41 -9.65
C ALA A 174 -2.32 -19.56 -8.16
N ASN A 175 -3.32 -20.37 -7.81
CA ASN A 175 -3.66 -20.64 -6.42
C ASN A 175 -2.59 -21.46 -5.71
N ARG A 176 -2.02 -22.49 -6.37
CA ARG A 176 -0.87 -23.23 -5.83
C ARG A 176 0.32 -22.31 -5.60
N GLN A 177 0.63 -21.44 -6.56
CA GLN A 177 1.75 -20.51 -6.43
C GLN A 177 1.56 -19.56 -5.24
N ARG A 178 0.35 -18.98 -5.08
CA ARG A 178 0.05 -18.13 -3.91
C ARG A 178 0.21 -18.87 -2.58
N ALA A 179 -0.19 -20.14 -2.52
CA ALA A 179 0.00 -20.96 -1.33
C ALA A 179 1.49 -21.23 -1.04
N ILE A 180 2.32 -21.44 -2.07
CA ILE A 180 3.77 -21.61 -1.92
C ILE A 180 4.45 -20.30 -1.47
N ASP A 181 4.01 -19.17 -2.00
CA ASP A 181 4.59 -17.86 -1.70
C ASP A 181 4.21 -17.36 -0.30
N ASN A 182 3.07 -17.79 0.23
CA ASN A 182 2.59 -17.41 1.55
C ASN A 182 3.47 -18.03 2.67
N PRO A 183 4.17 -17.20 3.48
CA PRO A 183 5.00 -17.69 4.58
C PRO A 183 4.22 -18.53 5.60
N GLU A 184 2.97 -18.18 5.88
CA GLU A 184 2.13 -18.92 6.84
C GLU A 184 1.73 -20.28 6.30
N SER A 185 1.42 -20.38 5.00
CA SER A 185 1.15 -21.67 4.36
C SER A 185 2.37 -22.58 4.35
N ARG A 186 3.58 -22.04 4.17
CA ARG A 186 4.83 -22.83 4.28
C ARG A 186 5.08 -23.35 5.70
N LYS A 187 4.82 -22.53 6.73
CA LYS A 187 4.90 -22.96 8.13
C LYS A 187 3.89 -24.06 8.45
N ALA A 188 2.64 -23.87 8.01
CA ALA A 188 1.58 -24.84 8.15
C ALA A 188 1.93 -26.18 7.46
N GLU A 189 2.52 -26.13 6.26
CA GLU A 189 2.98 -27.33 5.55
C GLU A 189 4.09 -28.06 6.32
N GLY A 190 5.06 -27.32 6.87
CA GLY A 190 6.12 -27.90 7.71
C GLY A 190 5.56 -28.61 8.94
N LEU A 191 4.65 -27.95 9.66
CA LEU A 191 3.97 -28.51 10.82
C LEU A 191 3.10 -29.72 10.44
N ALA A 192 2.39 -29.67 9.31
CA ALA A 192 1.59 -30.78 8.80
C ALA A 192 2.46 -32.02 8.55
N LYS A 193 3.63 -31.85 7.92
CA LYS A 193 4.59 -32.94 7.68
C LYS A 193 5.12 -33.53 8.98
N GLU A 194 5.41 -32.69 9.97
CA GLU A 194 5.88 -33.14 11.28
C GLU A 194 4.80 -33.95 12.03
N LEU A 195 3.56 -33.44 12.07
CA LEU A 195 2.43 -34.15 12.68
C LEU A 195 2.12 -35.46 11.94
N ARG A 196 2.26 -35.49 10.61
CA ARG A 196 2.09 -36.70 9.81
C ARG A 196 3.18 -37.74 10.11
N ARG A 197 4.43 -37.31 10.28
CA ARG A 197 5.54 -38.17 10.74
C ARG A 197 5.29 -38.70 12.15
N GLY A 198 4.65 -37.90 13.01
CA GLY A 198 4.13 -38.31 14.32
C GLY A 198 2.90 -39.21 14.27
N ARG A 199 2.55 -39.79 13.10
CA ARG A 199 1.41 -40.69 12.85
C ARG A 199 0.03 -40.09 13.15
N LYS A 200 -0.10 -38.77 13.20
CA LYS A 200 -1.43 -38.14 13.28
C LYS A 200 -2.23 -38.37 12.00
N THR A 201 -3.55 -38.49 12.16
CA THR A 201 -4.52 -38.58 11.07
C THR A 201 -4.69 -37.23 10.38
N TYR A 202 -5.19 -37.23 9.14
CA TYR A 202 -5.42 -35.98 8.40
C TYR A 202 -6.43 -35.07 9.11
N THR A 203 -7.41 -35.63 9.80
CA THR A 203 -8.39 -34.87 10.60
C THR A 203 -7.71 -34.14 11.76
N GLU A 204 -6.89 -34.83 12.55
CA GLU A 204 -6.17 -34.22 13.68
C GLU A 204 -5.14 -33.16 13.23
N ILE A 205 -4.61 -33.30 12.01
CA ILE A 205 -3.73 -32.30 11.41
C ILE A 205 -4.54 -31.06 11.01
N ALA A 206 -5.70 -31.24 10.38
CA ALA A 206 -6.57 -30.14 9.99
C ALA A 206 -7.08 -29.35 11.21
N ASP A 207 -7.50 -30.03 12.28
CA ASP A 207 -7.97 -29.42 13.53
C ASP A 207 -6.88 -28.60 14.22
N LYS A 208 -5.61 -28.92 13.98
CA LYS A 208 -4.47 -28.24 14.59
C LYS A 208 -3.93 -27.08 13.75
N LEU A 209 -4.35 -26.97 12.49
CA LEU A 209 -3.90 -25.94 11.53
C LEU A 209 -4.95 -24.86 11.26
N ASN A 210 -6.21 -25.10 11.64
CA ASN A 210 -7.30 -24.13 11.65
C ASN A 210 -7.40 -23.43 13.01
#